data_AF-A0A2D6P0H0-F1
#
_entry.id   AF-A0A2D6P0H0-F1
#
_cell.length_a   1.000
_cell.length_b   1.000
_cell.length_c   1.000
_cell.angle_alpha   90.00
_cell.angle_beta   90.00
_cell.angle_gamma   90.00
#
_symmetry.space_group_name_H-M   'P 1'
#
loop_
_entity.id
_entity.type
_entity.pdbx_description
1 polymer ?
#
loop_
_entity_poly.entity_id
_entity_poly.type
_entity_poly.pdbx_seq_one_letter_code
_entity_poly.pdbx_strand_id
1 'polypeptide(L)'
;MKPEINIALLNAAQEIIGRFSPLIEDEYERSRLGSWGALVLISAMKFNDAASSLEKENKDVIDWLERVGKFNIKDLHSEGYVTGETTIDQLDKNNQLLRDVLNSTVATLEENGELKVIGSAFDLMRSMHQRRKVSDLIGLLQQAES
;
A
#
# COMPACT_ATOMS: atom_id res chain seq x y z
N MET A 1 -1.13 -18.74 14.31
CA MET A 1 -1.10 -17.60 13.35
C MET A 1 -1.58 -18.12 12.01
N LYS A 2 -2.62 -17.52 11.42
CA LYS A 2 -2.98 -17.80 10.03
C LYS A 2 -1.89 -17.16 9.16
N PRO A 3 -1.36 -17.84 8.12
CA PRO A 3 -0.47 -17.17 7.18
C PRO A 3 -1.21 -15.97 6.60
N GLU A 4 -0.53 -14.83 6.53
CA GLU A 4 -1.04 -13.71 5.76
C GLU A 4 -1.28 -14.18 4.31
N ILE A 5 -2.38 -13.73 3.70
CA ILE A 5 -2.87 -14.24 2.40
C ILE A 5 -1.80 -14.14 1.29
N ASN A 6 -0.96 -13.09 1.34
CA ASN A 6 0.23 -12.89 0.50
C ASN A 6 1.24 -14.04 0.60
N ILE A 7 1.56 -14.54 1.80
CA ILE A 7 2.52 -15.64 2.02
C ILE A 7 1.94 -16.95 1.48
N ALA A 8 0.64 -17.17 1.68
CA ALA A 8 -0.05 -18.33 1.13
C ALA A 8 -0.06 -18.31 -0.41
N LEU A 9 -0.32 -17.16 -1.03
CA LEU A 9 -0.29 -16.98 -2.48
C LEU A 9 1.13 -17.11 -3.05
N LEU A 10 2.13 -16.56 -2.36
CA LEU A 10 3.55 -16.68 -2.74
C LEU A 10 3.97 -18.15 -2.78
N ASN A 11 3.66 -18.89 -1.70
CA ASN A 11 3.98 -20.32 -1.59
C ASN A 11 3.22 -21.13 -2.64
N ALA A 12 1.93 -20.85 -2.86
CA ALA A 12 1.14 -21.53 -3.87
C ALA A 12 1.71 -21.30 -5.28
N ALA A 13 2.08 -20.06 -5.62
CA ALA A 13 2.69 -19.74 -6.91
C ALA A 13 4.03 -20.45 -7.11
N GLN A 14 4.87 -20.50 -6.08
CA GLN A 14 6.15 -21.21 -6.12
C GLN A 14 5.96 -22.73 -6.30
N GLU A 15 4.97 -23.33 -5.64
CA GLU A 15 4.65 -24.74 -5.81
C GLU A 15 4.06 -25.02 -7.21
N ILE A 16 3.21 -24.14 -7.75
CA ILE A 16 2.69 -24.23 -9.12
C ILE A 16 3.83 -24.23 -10.14
N ILE A 17 4.76 -23.27 -10.02
CA ILE A 17 5.86 -23.12 -10.97
C ILE A 17 6.92 -24.22 -10.81
N GLY A 18 7.32 -24.48 -9.56
CA GLY A 18 8.48 -25.32 -9.25
C GLY A 18 8.16 -26.82 -9.14
N ARG A 19 6.91 -27.18 -8.83
CA ARG A 19 6.54 -28.59 -8.61
C ARG A 19 5.41 -29.09 -9.49
N PHE A 20 4.33 -28.33 -9.67
CA PHE A 20 3.16 -28.83 -10.40
C PHE A 20 3.25 -28.69 -11.91
N SER A 21 3.68 -27.53 -12.42
CA SER A 21 3.84 -27.29 -13.87
C SER A 21 4.77 -28.33 -14.54
N PRO A 22 5.93 -28.71 -13.96
CA PRO A 22 6.80 -29.73 -14.54
C PRO A 22 6.19 -31.14 -14.67
N LEU A 23 5.11 -31.43 -13.93
CA LEU A 23 4.41 -32.74 -14.00
C LEU A 23 3.45 -32.83 -15.18
N ILE A 24 3.19 -31.73 -15.89
CA ILE A 24 2.32 -31.73 -17.06
C ILE A 24 3.12 -32.09 -18.31
N GLU A 25 2.73 -33.20 -18.94
CA GLU A 25 3.36 -33.71 -20.15
C GLU A 25 3.10 -32.79 -21.36
N ASP A 26 1.84 -32.36 -21.53
CA ASP A 26 1.45 -31.43 -22.58
C ASP A 26 2.16 -30.09 -22.42
N GLU A 27 2.92 -29.71 -23.45
CA GLU A 27 3.77 -28.53 -23.41
C GLU A 27 2.97 -27.22 -23.32
N TYR A 28 1.82 -27.17 -23.99
CA TYR A 28 0.97 -25.99 -23.98
C TYR A 28 0.33 -25.79 -22.59
N GLU A 29 -0.24 -26.83 -22.00
CA GLU A 29 -0.84 -26.78 -20.67
C GLU A 29 0.22 -26.54 -19.57
N ARG A 30 1.42 -27.12 -19.72
CA ARG A 30 2.57 -26.84 -18.85
C ARG A 30 2.93 -25.36 -18.87
N SER A 31 3.09 -24.78 -20.07
CA SER A 31 3.41 -23.37 -20.24
C SER A 31 2.28 -22.48 -19.69
N ARG A 32 1.03 -22.82 -19.96
CA ARG A 32 -0.14 -22.07 -19.49
C ARG A 32 -0.16 -22.03 -17.97
N LEU A 33 -0.03 -23.18 -17.30
CA LEU A 33 0.01 -23.28 -15.84
C LEU A 33 1.22 -22.54 -15.24
N GLY A 34 2.38 -22.61 -15.89
CA GLY A 34 3.57 -21.86 -15.49
C GLY A 34 3.35 -20.34 -15.56
N SER A 35 2.71 -19.84 -16.62
CA SER A 35 2.33 -18.42 -16.74
C SER A 35 1.32 -17.99 -15.67
N TRP A 36 0.32 -18.83 -15.35
CA TRP A 36 -0.60 -18.55 -14.24
C TRP A 36 0.12 -18.46 -12.90
N GLY A 37 1.03 -19.39 -12.61
CA GLY A 37 1.87 -19.33 -11.41
C GLY A 37 2.71 -18.04 -11.36
N ALA A 38 3.31 -17.62 -12.48
CA ALA A 38 4.06 -16.37 -12.55
C ALA A 38 3.19 -15.13 -12.30
N LEU A 39 1.96 -15.09 -12.84
CA LEU A 39 1.01 -14.00 -12.59
C LEU A 39 0.61 -13.93 -11.12
N VAL A 40 0.31 -15.07 -10.49
CA VAL A 40 -0.01 -15.12 -9.05
C VAL A 40 1.18 -14.64 -8.21
N LEU A 41 2.41 -15.04 -8.58
CA LEU A 41 3.62 -14.59 -7.90
C LEU A 41 3.80 -13.07 -7.99
N ILE A 42 3.68 -12.50 -9.20
CA ILE A 42 3.79 -11.06 -9.44
C ILE A 42 2.72 -10.31 -8.64
N SER A 43 1.48 -10.79 -8.63
CA SER A 43 0.38 -10.19 -7.87
C SER A 43 0.66 -10.22 -6.36
N ALA A 44 1.13 -11.34 -5.83
CA ALA A 44 1.49 -11.47 -4.42
C ALA A 44 2.63 -10.51 -4.01
N MET A 45 3.66 -10.39 -4.85
CA MET A 45 4.76 -9.45 -4.63
C MET A 45 4.28 -8.00 -4.66
N LYS A 46 3.49 -7.62 -5.66
CA LYS A 46 2.95 -6.26 -5.76
C LYS A 46 2.05 -5.89 -4.58
N PHE A 47 1.25 -6.84 -4.12
CA PHE A 47 0.40 -6.65 -2.94
C PHE A 47 1.24 -6.36 -1.69
N ASN A 48 2.36 -7.07 -1.52
CA ASN A 48 3.32 -6.81 -0.44
C ASN A 48 4.02 -5.45 -0.57
N ASP A 49 4.39 -5.07 -1.80
CA ASP A 49 4.99 -3.76 -2.08
C ASP A 49 4.01 -2.61 -1.81
N ALA A 50 2.72 -2.80 -2.09
CA ALA A 50 1.69 -1.80 -1.80
C ALA A 50 1.44 -1.65 -0.29
N ALA A 51 1.37 -2.75 0.45
CA ALA A 51 1.21 -2.72 1.91
C ALA A 51 2.38 -1.95 2.56
N SER A 52 3.61 -2.34 2.24
CA SER A 52 4.82 -1.68 2.77
C SER A 52 4.94 -0.22 2.33
N SER A 53 4.53 0.10 1.10
CA SER A 53 4.49 1.50 0.62
C SER A 53 3.49 2.35 1.40
N LEU A 54 2.32 1.79 1.72
CA LEU A 54 1.25 2.45 2.44
C LEU A 54 1.59 2.63 3.93
N GLU A 55 2.22 1.64 4.56
CA GLU A 55 2.77 1.77 5.91
C GLU A 55 3.81 2.89 5.99
N LYS A 56 4.75 2.90 5.03
CA LYS A 56 5.78 3.92 4.97
C LYS A 56 5.17 5.30 4.72
N GLU A 57 4.16 5.39 3.86
CA GLU A 57 3.43 6.64 3.60
C GLU A 57 2.74 7.16 4.87
N ASN A 58 2.00 6.32 5.58
CA ASN A 58 1.35 6.69 6.83
C ASN A 58 2.37 7.19 7.86
N LYS A 59 3.50 6.49 7.98
CA LYS A 59 4.60 6.91 8.86
C LYS A 59 5.19 8.26 8.46
N ASP A 60 5.50 8.46 7.18
CA ASP A 60 6.08 9.71 6.68
C ASP A 60 5.15 10.91 6.94
N VAL A 61 3.82 10.71 6.83
CA VAL A 61 2.81 11.73 7.15
C VAL A 61 2.77 12.03 8.65
N ILE A 62 2.75 11.01 9.51
CA ILE A 62 2.77 11.20 10.98
C ILE A 62 4.04 11.95 11.39
N ASP A 63 5.21 11.50 10.93
CA ASP A 63 6.50 12.13 11.24
C ASP A 63 6.54 13.60 10.78
N TRP A 64 5.86 13.93 9.67
CA TRP A 64 5.74 15.32 9.21
C TRP A 64 4.78 16.13 10.09
N LEU A 65 3.60 15.59 10.39
CA LEU A 65 2.58 16.22 11.22
C LEU A 65 3.07 16.51 12.65
N GLU A 66 3.82 15.58 13.25
CA GLU A 66 4.47 15.76 14.55
C GLU A 66 5.51 16.88 14.53
N ARG A 67 6.30 17.00 13.45
CA ARG A 67 7.30 18.08 13.28
C ARG A 67 6.67 19.47 13.20
N VAL A 68 5.46 19.58 12.65
CA VAL A 68 4.71 20.84 12.56
C VAL A 68 4.00 21.17 13.88
N GLY A 69 3.90 20.23 14.81
CA GLY A 69 3.35 20.46 16.16
C GLY A 69 1.84 20.70 16.20
N LYS A 70 1.12 20.48 15.10
CA LYS A 70 -0.34 20.65 14.98
C LYS A 70 -1.11 19.32 14.96
N PHE A 71 -0.52 18.27 15.54
CA PHE A 71 -1.05 16.91 15.43
C PHE A 71 -1.17 16.22 16.77
N ASN A 72 -2.33 15.62 17.01
CA ASN A 72 -2.56 14.70 18.12
C ASN A 72 -3.23 13.44 17.60
N ILE A 73 -2.48 12.34 17.57
CA ILE A 73 -2.97 11.04 17.09
C ILE A 73 -4.20 10.53 17.85
N LYS A 74 -4.45 11.04 19.06
CA LYS A 74 -5.63 10.67 19.86
C LYS A 74 -6.93 11.12 19.23
N ASP A 75 -6.94 12.23 18.51
CA ASP A 75 -8.14 12.78 17.90
C ASP A 75 -8.56 11.93 16.67
N LEU A 76 -7.58 11.31 16.02
CA LEU A 76 -7.79 10.38 14.93
C LEU A 76 -8.33 9.02 15.37
N HIS A 77 -8.05 8.58 16.59
CA HIS A 77 -8.58 7.31 17.10
C HIS A 77 -10.12 7.32 17.17
N SER A 78 -10.73 8.46 17.50
CA SER A 78 -12.20 8.63 17.44
C SER A 78 -12.76 8.53 16.02
N GLU A 79 -11.95 8.81 15.00
CA GLU A 79 -12.33 8.74 13.59
C GLU A 79 -12.05 7.35 12.96
N GLY A 80 -11.60 6.40 13.77
CA GLY A 80 -11.34 5.02 13.33
C GLY A 80 -9.90 4.75 12.93
N TYR A 81 -8.96 5.64 13.28
CA TYR A 81 -7.53 5.37 13.14
C TYR A 81 -7.10 4.24 14.08
N VAL A 82 -6.41 3.24 13.55
CA VAL A 82 -5.95 2.07 14.32
C VAL A 82 -4.42 1.99 14.27
N THR A 83 -3.79 1.77 15.43
CA THR A 83 -2.35 1.55 15.55
C THR A 83 -2.01 0.06 15.59
N GLY A 84 -0.78 -0.28 15.18
CA GLY A 84 -0.25 -1.64 15.20
C GLY A 84 -0.42 -2.41 13.89
N GLU A 85 -0.25 -3.72 13.96
CA GLU A 85 -0.36 -4.64 12.83
C GLU A 85 -1.83 -4.69 12.37
N THR A 86 -2.08 -4.23 11.14
CA THR A 86 -3.44 -4.01 10.63
C THR A 86 -3.56 -4.53 9.19
N THR A 87 -4.80 -4.75 8.73
CA THR A 87 -5.03 -5.17 7.34
C THR A 87 -4.76 -4.02 6.37
N ILE A 88 -4.49 -4.32 5.10
CA ILE A 88 -4.28 -3.30 4.06
C ILE A 88 -5.48 -2.35 3.93
N ASP A 89 -6.71 -2.86 4.06
CA ASP A 89 -7.91 -2.02 4.06
C ASP A 89 -7.90 -1.02 5.22
N GLN A 90 -7.39 -1.43 6.39
CA GLN A 90 -7.27 -0.55 7.54
C GLN A 90 -6.10 0.43 7.38
N LEU A 91 -5.00 0.01 6.76
CA LEU A 91 -3.88 0.90 6.39
C LEU A 91 -4.34 1.98 5.40
N ASP A 92 -5.23 1.65 4.46
CA ASP A 92 -5.78 2.61 3.49
C ASP A 92 -6.75 3.58 4.16
N LYS A 93 -7.62 3.10 5.07
CA LYS A 93 -8.45 3.99 5.89
C LYS A 93 -7.61 4.95 6.73
N ASN A 94 -6.58 4.44 7.41
CA ASN A 94 -5.64 5.26 8.16
C ASN A 94 -4.97 6.30 7.25
N ASN A 95 -4.59 5.92 6.03
CA ASN A 95 -3.99 6.81 5.05
C ASN A 95 -4.92 7.95 4.63
N GLN A 96 -6.20 7.64 4.38
CA GLN A 96 -7.21 8.63 4.03
C GLN A 96 -7.39 9.66 5.15
N LEU A 97 -7.53 9.20 6.40
CA LEU A 97 -7.63 10.09 7.57
C LEU A 97 -6.39 10.98 7.72
N LEU A 98 -5.19 10.40 7.60
CA LEU A 98 -3.93 11.16 7.67
C LEU A 98 -3.79 12.18 6.54
N ARG A 99 -4.29 11.89 5.34
CA ARG A 99 -4.32 12.83 4.21
C ARG A 99 -5.24 14.01 4.46
N ASP A 100 -6.40 13.79 5.08
CA ASP A 100 -7.33 14.86 5.40
C ASP A 100 -6.72 15.82 6.44
N VAL A 101 -6.04 15.26 7.45
CA VAL A 101 -5.29 16.05 8.43
C VAL A 101 -4.10 16.78 7.78
N LEU A 102 -3.37 16.13 6.88
CA LEU A 102 -2.29 16.75 6.12
C LEU A 102 -2.80 17.95 5.30
N ASN A 103 -3.88 17.77 4.54
CA ASN A 103 -4.46 18.80 3.68
C ASN A 103 -4.96 20.01 4.49
N SER A 104 -5.68 19.76 5.58
CA SER A 104 -6.16 20.82 6.48
C SER A 104 -5.01 21.57 7.17
N THR A 105 -3.96 20.85 7.57
CA THR A 105 -2.76 21.46 8.15
C THR A 105 -2.04 22.35 7.14
N VAL A 106 -1.88 21.88 5.90
CA VAL A 106 -1.26 22.66 4.81
C VAL A 106 -2.08 23.91 4.50
N ALA A 107 -3.41 23.80 4.39
CA ALA A 107 -4.27 24.98 4.19
C ALA A 107 -4.09 26.02 5.31
N THR A 108 -4.02 25.58 6.56
CA THR A 108 -3.78 26.49 7.69
C THR A 108 -2.38 27.14 7.62
N LEU A 109 -1.36 26.41 7.16
CA LEU A 109 -0.01 26.96 6.99
C LEU A 109 0.06 27.97 5.83
N GLU A 110 -0.70 27.72 4.76
CA GLU A 110 -0.85 28.63 3.62
C GLU A 110 -1.49 29.96 4.05
N GLU A 111 -2.56 29.90 4.86
CA GLU A 111 -3.19 31.08 5.47
C GLU A 111 -2.22 31.86 6.37
N ASN A 112 -1.37 31.15 7.11
CA ASN A 112 -0.36 31.73 8.00
C ASN A 112 0.91 32.24 7.27
N GLY A 113 1.05 31.98 5.96
CA GLY A 113 2.23 32.40 5.18
C GLY A 113 3.53 31.64 5.48
N GLU A 114 3.44 30.42 6.03
CA GLU A 114 4.60 29.60 6.43
C GLU A 114 5.25 28.85 5.24
N LEU A 115 5.68 29.60 4.22
CA LEU A 115 6.15 29.08 2.92
C LEU A 115 7.26 28.01 3.01
N LYS A 116 8.15 28.09 4.01
CA LYS A 116 9.23 27.10 4.18
C LYS A 116 8.70 25.73 4.61
N VAL A 117 7.66 25.68 5.44
CA VAL A 117 7.08 24.43 5.94
C VAL A 117 6.24 23.76 4.84
N ILE A 118 5.50 24.58 4.08
CA ILE A 118 4.67 24.15 2.95
C ILE A 118 5.49 23.42 1.88
N GLY A 119 6.71 23.89 1.57
CA GLY A 119 7.60 23.22 0.62
C GLY A 119 7.85 21.74 0.98
N SER A 120 8.11 21.46 2.27
CA SER A 120 8.30 20.08 2.74
C SER A 120 7.04 19.23 2.67
N ALA A 121 5.86 19.85 2.80
CA ALA A 121 4.58 19.17 2.63
C ALA A 121 4.36 18.74 1.18
N PHE A 122 4.69 19.61 0.22
CA PHE A 122 4.59 19.28 -1.21
C PHE A 122 5.58 18.19 -1.63
N ASP A 123 6.80 18.19 -1.08
CA ASP A 123 7.75 17.10 -1.30
C ASP A 123 7.21 15.76 -0.79
N LEU A 124 6.59 15.77 0.40
CA LEU A 124 5.91 14.61 0.96
C LEU A 124 4.78 14.14 0.04
N MET A 125 3.83 15.02 -0.31
CA MET A 125 2.71 14.69 -1.21
C MET A 125 3.18 14.15 -2.57
N ARG A 126 4.26 14.72 -3.12
CA ARG A 126 4.88 14.23 -4.36
C ARG A 126 5.39 12.80 -4.20
N SER A 127 6.07 12.50 -3.09
CA SER A 127 6.58 11.16 -2.79
C SER A 127 5.44 10.13 -2.63
N MET A 128 4.33 10.54 -1.99
CA MET A 128 3.12 9.73 -1.84
C MET A 128 2.51 9.41 -3.21
N HIS A 129 2.39 10.42 -4.08
CA HIS A 129 1.87 10.23 -5.43
C HIS A 129 2.72 9.28 -6.28
N GLN A 130 4.05 9.32 -6.15
CA GLN A 130 4.95 8.42 -6.85
C GLN A 130 4.77 6.95 -6.42
N ARG A 131 4.55 6.70 -5.12
CA ARG A 131 4.29 5.34 -4.60
C ARG A 131 2.95 4.79 -5.09
N ARG A 132 1.95 5.65 -5.27
CA ARG A 132 0.60 5.26 -5.74
C ARG A 132 0.56 4.75 -7.18
N LYS A 133 1.44 5.22 -8.07
CA LYS A 133 1.54 4.71 -9.45
C LYS A 133 1.93 3.23 -9.53
N VAL A 134 2.56 2.70 -8.48
CA VAL A 134 2.85 1.26 -8.35
C VAL A 134 1.61 0.49 -7.89
N SER A 135 0.72 1.14 -7.11
CA SER A 135 -0.55 0.60 -6.58
C SER A 135 -1.69 0.60 -7.61
N ASP A 136 -1.76 1.55 -8.55
CA ASP A 136 -2.80 1.55 -9.61
C ASP A 136 -2.75 0.27 -10.48
N LEU A 137 -1.58 -0.38 -10.56
CA LEU A 137 -1.40 -1.68 -11.20
C LEU A 137 -2.09 -2.83 -10.46
N ILE A 138 -2.36 -2.67 -9.16
CA ILE A 138 -3.19 -3.57 -8.34
C ILE A 138 -4.68 -3.31 -8.57
N GLY A 139 -5.09 -2.04 -8.73
CA GLY A 139 -6.46 -1.71 -9.12
C GLY A 139 -6.86 -2.34 -10.46
N LEU A 140 -5.93 -2.39 -11.42
CA LEU A 140 -6.11 -3.11 -12.68
C LEU A 140 -6.24 -4.63 -12.53
N LEU A 141 -5.59 -5.23 -11.52
CA LEU A 141 -5.73 -6.67 -11.22
C LEU A 141 -7.07 -6.97 -10.53
N GLN A 142 -7.60 -6.05 -9.73
CA GLN A 142 -8.91 -6.19 -9.09
C GLN A 142 -10.09 -6.02 -10.06
N GLN A 143 -9.93 -5.21 -11.12
CA GLN A 143 -10.97 -5.01 -12.14
C GLN A 143 -11.23 -6.23 -13.04
N ALA A 144 -10.38 -7.26 -12.99
CA ALA A 144 -10.57 -8.47 -13.79
C ALA A 144 -11.68 -9.41 -13.26
N GLU A 145 -12.27 -9.13 -12.10
CA GLU A 145 -13.38 -9.90 -11.51
C GLU A 145 -14.78 -9.34 -11.86
N SER A 146 -14.97 -8.69 -13.01
CA SER A 146 -16.29 -8.23 -13.49
C SER A 146 -16.78 -8.99 -14.73
#